data_AF-D2R723-F1
#
_entry.id   AF-D2R723-F1
#
_cell.length_a   1.000
_cell.length_b   1.000
_cell.length_c   1.000
_cell.angle_alpha   90.00
_cell.angle_beta   90.00
_cell.angle_gamma   90.00
#
_symmetry.space_group_name_H-M   'P 1'
#
loop_
_entity.id
_entity.type
_entity.pdbx_description
1 polymer ?
#
loop_
_entity_poly.entity_id
_entity_poly.type
_entity_poly.pdbx_seq_one_letter_code
_entity_poly.pdbx_strand_id
1 'polypeptide(L)'
;MQLTPVFRDVPAMRWAGIMRRYSMESRCEIPQLWGQFAPHIGQIPGQVGRRSYGISVLVSGTDCDFDYMAAVEVHSSAEIPDGMAEFAIPPQKFAVLLHTGHVSELPGFIDAIYRQWLPTSGLRTAPGPCIECYTEEFCGEKMIGGMEIWVPIVS
;
A
#
# COMPACT_ATOMS: atom_id res chain seq x y z
N MET A 1 19.34 -1.85 11.80
CA MET A 1 18.24 -0.91 12.13
C MET A 1 17.20 -1.69 12.91
N GLN A 2 16.79 -1.23 14.10
CA GLN A 2 15.72 -1.90 14.84
C GLN A 2 14.38 -1.37 14.30
N LEU A 3 13.60 -2.24 13.67
CA LEU A 3 12.27 -1.90 13.19
C LEU A 3 11.28 -1.95 14.36
N THR A 4 10.63 -0.82 14.63
CA THR A 4 9.65 -0.69 15.73
C THR A 4 8.26 -0.43 15.13
N PRO A 5 7.45 -1.48 14.92
CA PRO A 5 6.12 -1.32 14.36
C PRO A 5 5.15 -0.70 15.38
N VAL A 6 4.16 0.03 14.87
CA VAL A 6 2.94 0.36 15.61
C VAL A 6 1.85 -0.61 15.17
N PHE A 7 1.25 -1.34 16.11
CA PHE A 7 0.13 -2.21 15.78
C PHE A 7 -1.16 -1.39 15.69
N ARG A 8 -1.91 -1.57 14.61
CA ARG A 8 -3.18 -0.88 14.38
C ARG A 8 -4.28 -1.87 14.02
N ASP A 9 -5.40 -1.76 14.72
CA ASP A 9 -6.67 -2.35 14.28
C ASP A 9 -7.31 -1.36 13.31
N VAL A 10 -7.36 -1.75 12.04
CA VAL A 10 -7.86 -0.93 10.94
C VAL A 10 -9.32 -1.36 10.67
N PRO A 11 -10.28 -0.43 10.56
CA PRO A 11 -11.66 -0.76 10.21
C PRO A 11 -11.75 -1.28 8.77
N ALA A 12 -12.97 -1.61 8.33
CA ALA A 12 -13.18 -1.86 6.90
C ALA A 12 -12.77 -0.61 6.10
N MET A 13 -11.98 -0.81 5.06
CA MET A 13 -11.51 0.25 4.17
C MET A 13 -11.81 -0.12 2.73
N ARG A 14 -12.06 0.90 1.90
CA ARG A 14 -12.30 0.79 0.47
C ARG A 14 -11.45 1.82 -0.27
N TRP A 15 -10.92 1.42 -1.40
CA TRP A 15 -10.06 2.23 -2.24
C TRP A 15 -10.53 2.24 -3.69
N ALA A 16 -10.28 3.36 -4.36
CA ALA A 16 -10.53 3.55 -5.78
C ALA A 16 -9.26 4.08 -6.47
N GLY A 17 -8.97 3.58 -7.67
CA GLY A 17 -7.74 3.93 -8.38
C GLY A 17 -7.41 3.03 -9.56
N ILE A 18 -6.15 3.04 -9.99
CA ILE A 18 -5.71 2.28 -11.16
C ILE A 18 -4.98 1.02 -10.68
N MET A 19 -5.49 -0.15 -11.10
CA MET A 19 -4.92 -1.46 -10.77
C MET A 19 -4.27 -2.08 -12.00
N ARG A 20 -3.09 -2.68 -11.83
CA ARG A 20 -2.40 -3.46 -12.84
C ARG A 20 -1.71 -4.67 -12.21
N ARG A 21 -1.52 -5.70 -13.03
CA ARG A 21 -0.73 -6.87 -12.65
C ARG A 21 0.75 -6.63 -12.92
N TYR A 22 1.58 -7.04 -11.97
CA TYR A 22 3.02 -7.00 -12.08
C TYR A 22 3.64 -8.32 -11.64
N SER A 23 4.87 -8.53 -12.11
CA SER A 23 5.80 -9.56 -11.67
C SER A 23 7.03 -8.89 -11.07
N MET A 24 7.97 -9.67 -10.55
CA MET A 24 9.25 -9.13 -10.09
C MET A 24 10.05 -8.42 -11.20
N GLU A 25 9.82 -8.77 -12.46
CA GLU A 25 10.50 -8.19 -13.62
C GLU A 25 9.85 -6.88 -14.08
N SER A 26 8.52 -6.78 -14.02
CA SER A 26 7.77 -5.61 -14.48
C SER A 26 7.49 -4.57 -13.39
N ARG A 27 7.75 -4.88 -12.11
CA ARG A 27 7.51 -3.94 -10.99
C ARG A 27 8.24 -2.60 -11.11
N CYS A 28 9.27 -2.51 -11.96
CA CYS A 28 9.97 -1.26 -12.27
C CYS A 28 9.06 -0.23 -12.98
N GLU A 29 7.91 -0.66 -13.52
CA GLU A 29 6.91 0.19 -14.17
C GLU A 29 5.89 0.81 -13.19
N ILE A 30 5.87 0.39 -11.91
CA ILE A 30 4.96 0.95 -10.89
C ILE A 30 5.05 2.48 -10.76
N PRO A 31 6.21 3.14 -10.87
CA PRO A 31 6.28 4.60 -10.91
C PRO A 31 5.47 5.23 -12.06
N GLN A 32 5.36 4.55 -13.22
CA GLN A 32 4.53 5.02 -14.33
C GLN A 32 3.04 4.95 -13.99
N LEU A 33 2.60 3.89 -13.28
CA LEU A 33 1.23 3.79 -12.77
C LEU A 33 0.91 4.94 -11.82
N TRP A 34 1.83 5.24 -10.90
CA TRP A 34 1.70 6.40 -10.01
C TRP A 34 1.63 7.71 -10.77
N GLY A 35 2.45 7.90 -11.81
CA GLY A 35 2.38 9.09 -12.68
C GLY A 35 1.03 9.25 -13.38
N GLN A 36 0.37 8.13 -13.73
CA GLN A 36 -0.98 8.15 -14.30
C GLN A 36 -2.06 8.41 -13.25
N PHE A 37 -1.88 7.91 -12.02
CA PHE A 37 -2.86 8.03 -10.95
C PHE A 37 -2.80 9.37 -10.22
N ALA A 38 -1.60 9.92 -9.97
CA ALA A 38 -1.39 11.10 -9.14
C ALA A 38 -2.27 12.31 -9.52
N PRO A 39 -2.52 12.61 -10.82
CA PRO A 39 -3.43 13.68 -11.21
C PRO A 39 -4.87 13.53 -10.69
N HIS A 40 -5.32 12.32 -10.35
CA HIS A 40 -6.68 12.06 -9.85
C HIS A 40 -6.82 12.25 -8.33
N ILE A 41 -5.71 12.39 -7.60
CA ILE A 41 -5.73 12.52 -6.14
C ILE A 41 -6.45 13.82 -5.74
N GLY A 42 -7.50 13.68 -4.93
CA GLY A 42 -8.35 14.77 -4.48
C GLY A 42 -9.51 15.10 -5.42
N GLN A 43 -9.66 14.35 -6.51
CA GLN A 43 -10.70 14.55 -7.52
C GLN A 43 -11.69 13.37 -7.58
N ILE A 44 -11.41 12.27 -6.86
CA ILE A 44 -12.24 11.07 -6.88
C ILE A 44 -13.48 11.27 -5.99
N PRO A 45 -14.70 11.01 -6.48
CA PRO A 45 -15.93 11.11 -5.69
C PRO A 45 -15.86 10.29 -4.40
N GLY A 46 -16.27 10.90 -3.29
CA GLY A 46 -16.27 10.24 -1.98
C GLY A 46 -14.88 9.93 -1.42
N GLN A 47 -13.81 10.53 -1.96
CA GLN A 47 -12.46 10.39 -1.43
C GLN A 47 -12.36 10.86 0.04
N VAL A 48 -11.66 10.07 0.85
CA VAL A 48 -11.37 10.35 2.26
C VAL A 48 -9.98 10.96 2.39
N GLY A 49 -9.92 12.21 2.83
CA GLY A 49 -8.66 12.90 3.08
C GLY A 49 -7.76 13.04 1.85
N ARG A 50 -6.45 13.15 2.08
CA ARG A 50 -5.43 13.38 1.04
C ARG A 50 -4.39 12.28 0.93
N ARG A 51 -4.49 11.23 1.75
CA ARG A 51 -3.59 10.08 1.70
C ARG A 51 -3.79 9.29 0.41
N SER A 52 -2.69 8.74 -0.11
CA SER A 52 -2.73 7.81 -1.22
C SER A 52 -2.08 6.48 -0.83
N TYR A 53 -2.45 5.42 -1.56
CA TYR A 53 -2.17 4.05 -1.17
C TYR A 53 -1.63 3.25 -2.35
N GLY A 54 -0.58 2.48 -2.10
CA GLY A 54 -0.08 1.42 -2.96
C GLY A 54 -0.51 0.08 -2.38
N ILE A 55 -1.46 -0.61 -3.01
CA ILE A 55 -2.05 -1.85 -2.49
C ILE A 55 -1.50 -3.01 -3.30
N SER A 56 -0.72 -3.88 -2.66
CA SER A 56 -0.14 -5.08 -3.28
C SER A 56 -0.88 -6.33 -2.83
N VAL A 57 -1.50 -7.03 -3.78
CA VAL A 57 -2.25 -8.26 -3.56
C VAL A 57 -1.58 -9.41 -4.31
N LEU A 58 -1.08 -10.41 -3.57
CA LEU A 58 -0.47 -11.61 -4.17
C LEU A 58 -1.48 -12.39 -5.01
N VAL A 59 -1.08 -12.76 -6.23
CA VAL A 59 -1.89 -13.61 -7.11
C VAL A 59 -1.67 -15.06 -6.71
N SER A 60 -2.74 -15.73 -6.28
CA SER A 60 -2.70 -17.14 -5.88
C SER A 60 -2.26 -18.04 -7.02
N GLY A 61 -1.38 -19.01 -6.72
CA GLY A 61 -0.90 -20.01 -7.69
C GLY A 61 0.21 -19.51 -8.61
N THR A 62 0.78 -18.33 -8.33
CA THR A 62 1.98 -17.82 -9.01
C THR A 62 3.13 -17.71 -8.00
N ASP A 63 4.36 -17.74 -8.49
CA ASP A 63 5.53 -17.66 -7.60
C ASP A 63 5.68 -16.25 -7.00
N CYS A 64 5.48 -15.21 -7.80
CA CYS A 64 5.71 -13.82 -7.39
C CYS A 64 4.83 -12.77 -8.12
N ASP A 65 3.74 -13.14 -8.79
CA ASP A 65 2.88 -12.15 -9.43
C ASP A 65 1.93 -11.51 -8.42
N PHE A 66 1.64 -10.23 -8.61
CA PHE A 66 0.79 -9.46 -7.72
C PHE A 66 0.01 -8.40 -8.50
N ASP A 67 -1.21 -8.15 -8.07
CA ASP A 67 -1.97 -6.98 -8.49
C ASP A 67 -1.54 -5.80 -7.61
N TYR A 68 -1.08 -4.73 -8.24
CA TYR A 68 -0.73 -3.48 -7.57
C TYR A 68 -1.72 -2.39 -7.96
N MET A 69 -2.19 -1.65 -6.97
CA MET A 69 -3.13 -0.56 -7.17
C MET A 69 -2.57 0.73 -6.57
N ALA A 70 -2.47 1.78 -7.39
CA ALA A 70 -2.30 3.15 -6.91
C ALA A 70 -3.70 3.76 -6.69
N ALA A 71 -3.99 4.19 -5.48
CA ALA A 71 -5.35 4.52 -5.06
C ALA A 71 -5.45 5.62 -4.00
N VAL A 72 -6.68 6.05 -3.76
CA VAL A 72 -7.10 6.83 -2.57
C VAL A 72 -8.18 6.06 -1.83
N GLU A 73 -8.29 6.29 -0.52
CA GLU A 73 -9.43 5.79 0.25
C GLU A 73 -10.71 6.50 -0.20
N VAL A 74 -11.82 5.75 -0.29
CA VAL A 74 -13.15 6.28 -0.60
C VAL A 74 -14.19 5.75 0.38
N HIS A 75 -15.25 6.52 0.59
CA HIS A 75 -16.39 6.06 1.39
C HIS A 75 -17.04 4.79 0.79
N SER A 76 -17.65 3.98 1.65
CA SER A 76 -18.33 2.75 1.24
C SER A 76 -19.47 2.96 0.25
N SER A 77 -20.07 4.15 0.22
CA SER A 77 -21.14 4.55 -0.70
C SER A 77 -20.64 5.30 -1.94
N ALA A 78 -19.33 5.48 -2.11
CA ALA A 78 -18.77 6.21 -3.25
C ALA A 78 -19.03 5.46 -4.57
N GLU A 79 -19.35 6.23 -5.61
CA GLU A 79 -19.38 5.74 -6.99
C GLU A 79 -17.96 5.74 -7.54
N ILE A 80 -17.57 4.64 -8.20
CA ILE A 80 -16.23 4.48 -8.76
C ILE A 80 -16.22 5.05 -10.18
N PRO A 81 -15.33 6.01 -10.51
CA PRO A 81 -15.24 6.55 -11.86
C PRO A 81 -14.93 5.49 -12.91
N ASP A 82 -15.45 5.68 -14.12
CA ASP A 82 -15.13 4.82 -15.27
C ASP A 82 -13.61 4.73 -15.49
N GLY A 83 -13.13 3.51 -15.73
CA GLY A 83 -11.71 3.24 -15.94
C GLY A 83 -10.89 3.10 -14.65
N MET A 84 -11.51 3.22 -13.47
CA MET A 84 -10.88 2.87 -12.19
C MET A 84 -11.36 1.51 -11.69
N ALA A 85 -10.49 0.86 -10.92
CA ALA A 85 -10.80 -0.32 -10.14
C ALA A 85 -11.14 0.05 -8.70
N GLU A 86 -11.79 -0.87 -8.00
CA GLU A 86 -11.98 -0.80 -6.55
C GLU A 86 -11.33 -1.98 -5.85
N PHE A 87 -10.92 -1.74 -4.60
CA PHE A 87 -10.45 -2.78 -3.70
C PHE A 87 -10.93 -2.48 -2.29
N ALA A 88 -11.28 -3.50 -1.51
CA ALA A 88 -11.73 -3.33 -0.13
C ALA A 88 -11.22 -4.44 0.77
N ILE A 89 -11.00 -4.09 2.04
CA ILE A 89 -10.68 -5.05 3.10
C ILE A 89 -11.73 -5.01 4.20
N PRO A 90 -12.01 -6.15 4.87
CA PRO A 90 -12.71 -6.15 6.14
C PRO A 90 -11.83 -5.53 7.24
N PRO A 91 -12.35 -5.32 8.46
CA PRO A 91 -11.52 -4.94 9.59
C PRO A 91 -10.35 -5.91 9.77
N GLN A 92 -9.14 -5.37 9.88
CA GLN A 92 -7.91 -6.15 9.87
C GLN A 92 -6.83 -5.50 10.74
N LYS A 93 -5.99 -6.33 11.35
CA LYS A 93 -4.86 -5.88 12.16
C LYS A 93 -3.59 -5.80 11.33
N PHE A 94 -2.88 -4.69 11.47
CA PHE A 94 -1.63 -4.44 10.76
C PHE A 94 -0.48 -4.12 11.73
N ALA A 95 0.73 -4.54 11.37
CA ALA A 95 1.96 -3.91 11.83
C ALA A 95 2.30 -2.76 10.88
N VAL A 96 2.37 -1.53 11.41
CA VAL A 96 2.65 -0.34 10.62
C VAL A 96 4.08 0.13 10.90
N LEU A 97 4.89 0.20 9.85
CA LEU A 97 6.29 0.62 9.92
C LEU A 97 6.51 1.90 9.11
N LEU A 98 7.12 2.90 9.74
CA LEU A 98 7.39 4.19 9.11
C LEU A 98 8.72 4.14 8.34
N HIS A 99 8.67 4.51 7.06
CA HIS A 99 9.82 4.83 6.22
C HIS A 99 9.92 6.34 6.04
N THR A 100 11.06 6.90 6.45
CA THR A 100 11.34 8.35 6.37
C THR A 100 12.31 8.72 5.26
N GLY A 101 12.88 7.72 4.58
CA GLY A 101 13.83 7.91 3.48
C GLY A 101 13.15 8.23 2.15
N HIS A 102 13.92 8.10 1.07
CA HIS A 102 13.43 8.32 -0.29
C HIS A 102 12.61 7.11 -0.78
N VAL A 103 11.63 7.32 -1.67
CA VAL A 103 10.76 6.26 -2.21
C VAL A 103 11.55 5.12 -2.87
N SER A 104 12.70 5.43 -3.48
CA SER A 104 13.56 4.42 -4.14
C SER A 104 14.14 3.39 -3.17
N GLU A 105 14.14 3.69 -1.87
CA GLU A 105 14.62 2.79 -0.81
C GLU A 105 13.50 1.89 -0.28
N LEU A 106 12.22 2.16 -0.62
CA LEU A 106 11.08 1.35 -0.18
C LEU A 106 11.24 -0.14 -0.48
N PRO A 107 11.69 -0.57 -1.68
CA PRO A 107 11.86 -2.00 -1.94
C PRO A 107 12.81 -2.68 -0.94
N GLY A 108 13.94 -2.02 -0.61
CA GLY A 108 14.89 -2.54 0.37
C GLY A 108 14.33 -2.53 1.80
N PHE A 109 13.51 -1.53 2.13
CA PHE A 109 12.83 -1.45 3.42
C PHE A 109 11.77 -2.56 3.58
N ILE A 110 10.96 -2.79 2.54
CA ILE A 110 9.99 -3.90 2.47
C ILE A 110 10.70 -5.24 2.57
N ASP A 111 11.83 -5.44 1.87
CA ASP A 111 12.65 -6.65 2.00
C ASP A 111 13.15 -6.85 3.44
N ALA A 112 13.61 -5.79 4.11
CA ALA A 112 14.04 -5.88 5.51
C ALA A 112 12.87 -6.25 6.45
N ILE A 113 11.66 -5.73 6.21
CA ILE A 113 10.45 -6.10 6.95
C ILE A 113 10.16 -7.59 6.81
N TYR A 114 10.07 -8.11 5.58
CA TYR A 114 9.63 -9.49 5.33
C TYR A 114 10.72 -10.53 5.58
N ARG A 115 11.99 -10.22 5.31
CA ARG A 115 13.11 -11.18 5.41
C ARG A 115 13.83 -11.16 6.75
N GLN A 116 13.72 -10.08 7.53
CA GLN A 116 14.50 -9.93 8.77
C GLN A 116 13.59 -9.73 10.00
N TRP A 117 12.73 -8.71 9.96
CA TRP A 117 11.88 -8.39 11.12
C TRP A 117 10.75 -9.40 11.32
N LEU A 118 9.94 -9.66 10.29
CA LEU A 118 8.77 -10.52 10.42
C LEU A 118 9.12 -11.94 10.93
N PRO A 119 10.15 -12.64 10.40
CA PRO A 119 10.52 -13.97 10.89
C PRO A 119 10.99 -14.01 12.35
N THR A 120 11.49 -12.89 12.89
CA THR A 120 11.98 -12.80 14.27
C THR A 120 10.98 -12.12 15.22
N SER A 121 9.88 -11.59 14.70
CA SER A 121 8.87 -10.84 15.46
C SER A 121 7.94 -11.71 16.33
N GLY A 122 7.88 -13.01 16.06
CA GLY A 122 6.89 -13.92 16.66
C GLY A 122 5.47 -13.81 16.07
N LEU A 123 5.29 -12.98 15.03
CA LEU A 123 4.03 -12.78 14.31
C LEU A 123 3.99 -13.61 13.02
N ARG A 124 2.78 -13.84 12.49
CA ARG A 124 2.57 -14.40 11.15
C ARG A 124 1.81 -13.40 10.29
N THR A 125 2.01 -13.48 8.98
CA THR A 125 1.20 -12.72 8.02
C THR A 125 -0.24 -13.24 8.02
N ALA A 126 -1.19 -12.32 8.04
CA ALA A 126 -2.58 -12.62 7.76
C ALA A 126 -2.82 -12.63 6.24
N PRO A 127 -3.82 -13.36 5.73
CA PRO A 127 -4.31 -13.15 4.37
C PRO A 127 -4.75 -11.69 4.20
N GLY A 128 -4.30 -11.04 3.14
CA GLY A 128 -4.61 -9.63 2.87
C GLY A 128 -3.51 -8.93 2.08
N PRO A 129 -3.74 -7.65 1.71
CA PRO A 129 -2.74 -6.88 0.99
C PRO A 129 -1.60 -6.42 1.89
N CYS A 130 -0.43 -6.23 1.29
CA CYS A 130 0.54 -5.27 1.83
C CYS A 130 0.16 -3.88 1.34
N ILE A 131 0.16 -2.88 2.22
CA ILE A 131 -0.25 -1.51 1.87
C ILE A 131 0.91 -0.55 2.13
N GLU A 132 1.30 0.17 1.08
CA GLU A 132 2.04 1.42 1.19
C GLU A 132 1.04 2.56 1.41
N CYS A 133 1.21 3.37 2.46
CA CYS A 133 0.40 4.56 2.71
C CYS A 133 1.30 5.79 2.65
N TYR A 134 1.05 6.65 1.67
CA TYR A 134 1.68 7.96 1.53
C TYR A 134 0.83 8.97 2.30
N THR A 135 1.37 9.39 3.44
CA THR A 135 0.72 10.29 4.40
C THR A 135 0.78 11.75 3.92
N GLU A 136 0.17 12.66 4.68
CA GLU A 136 0.19 14.10 4.36
C GLU A 136 1.61 14.68 4.48
N GLU A 137 2.48 14.01 5.22
CA GLU A 137 3.89 14.32 5.38
C GLU A 137 4.76 13.86 4.20
N PHE A 138 4.23 13.08 3.25
CA PHE A 138 4.98 12.65 2.07
C PHE A 138 5.18 13.84 1.12
N CYS A 139 6.44 14.18 0.87
CA CYS A 139 6.78 15.23 -0.08
C CYS A 139 6.89 14.63 -1.49
N GLY A 140 5.81 14.67 -2.28
CA GLY A 140 5.77 14.11 -3.64
C GLY A 140 6.75 14.75 -4.63
N GLU A 141 7.18 15.99 -4.44
CA GLU A 141 8.20 16.61 -5.30
C GLU A 141 9.60 16.04 -5.06
N LYS A 142 9.91 15.73 -3.79
CA LYS A 142 11.21 15.21 -3.36
C LYS A 142 11.20 13.69 -3.18
N MET A 143 10.02 13.07 -3.32
CA MET A 143 9.75 11.66 -3.10
C MET A 143 10.31 11.12 -1.77
N ILE A 144 10.14 11.88 -0.68
CA ILE A 144 10.77 11.60 0.64
C ILE A 144 9.77 11.74 1.79
N GLY A 145 9.99 10.97 2.85
CA GLY A 145 9.28 11.07 4.12
C GLY A 145 7.86 10.49 4.10
N GLY A 146 7.17 10.46 5.24
CA GLY A 146 5.72 10.22 5.28
C GLY A 146 5.20 8.94 4.61
N MET A 147 5.99 7.86 4.55
CA MET A 147 5.56 6.59 3.98
C MET A 147 5.39 5.55 5.08
N GLU A 148 4.22 4.94 5.18
CA GLU A 148 3.98 3.81 6.07
C GLU A 148 3.86 2.52 5.27
N ILE A 149 4.47 1.43 5.76
CA ILE A 149 4.24 0.07 5.25
C ILE A 149 3.37 -0.68 6.25
N TRP A 150 2.22 -1.15 5.80
CA TRP A 150 1.26 -1.87 6.61
C TRP A 150 1.31 -3.35 6.24
N VAL A 151 1.80 -4.17 7.16
CA VAL A 151 1.88 -5.62 7.00
C VAL A 151 0.68 -6.25 7.71
N PRO A 152 -0.17 -7.02 7.02
CA PRO A 152 -1.30 -7.68 7.64
C PRO A 152 -0.79 -8.80 8.55
N ILE A 153 -1.24 -8.85 9.81
CA ILE A 153 -0.71 -9.78 10.81
C ILE A 153 -1.78 -10.55 11.57
N VAL A 154 -1.43 -11.76 12.01
CA VAL A 154 -2.11 -12.53 13.04
C VAL A 154 -1.11 -12.97 14.12
N SER A 155 -1.60 -13.10 15.35
CA SER A 155 -0.87 -13.75 16.46
C SER A 155 -0.94 -15.27 16.38
#